data_AF-A0A1G7FLJ3-F1
#
_entry.id   AF-A0A1G7FLJ3-F1
#
_cell.length_a   1.000
_cell.length_b   1.000
_cell.length_c   1.000
_cell.angle_alpha   90.00
_cell.angle_beta   90.00
_cell.angle_gamma   90.00
#
_symmetry.space_group_name_H-M   'P 1'
#
loop_
_entity.id
_entity.type
_entity.pdbx_description
1 polymer ?
#
loop_
_entity_poly.entity_id
_entity_poly.type
_entity_poly.pdbx_seq_one_letter_code
_entity_poly.pdbx_strand_id
1 'polypeptide(L)' 'MFLYLGPGLGGGIVAVITGIFLTFFGFLVAVFWLPLKRFINFLKNKFNKG' A
#
# COMPACT_ATOMS: atom_id res chain seq x y z
N MET A 1 -6.17 -39.74 -2.88
CA MET A 1 -6.55 -38.97 -4.09
C MET A 1 -6.05 -37.55 -3.88
N PHE A 2 -5.09 -37.07 -4.69
CA PHE A 2 -4.56 -35.70 -4.58
C PHE A 2 -5.63 -34.75 -5.11
N LEU A 3 -6.24 -33.95 -4.25
CA LEU A 3 -7.27 -32.97 -4.63
C LEU A 3 -6.59 -31.79 -5.35
N TYR A 4 -6.09 -32.02 -6.56
CA TYR A 4 -5.49 -30.99 -7.39
C TYR A 4 -6.61 -30.08 -7.90
N LEU A 5 -6.83 -28.97 -7.20
CA LEU A 5 -7.87 -27.98 -7.48
C LEU A 5 -7.64 -27.15 -8.76
N GLY A 6 -6.75 -27.60 -9.65
CA GLY A 6 -6.39 -26.91 -10.87
C GLY A 6 -5.52 -25.67 -10.61
N PRO A 7 -4.70 -25.25 -11.59
CA PRO A 7 -3.79 -24.11 -11.43
C PRO A 7 -4.53 -22.79 -11.15
N GLY A 8 -5.81 -22.68 -11.51
CA GLY A 8 -6.64 -21.49 -11.28
C GLY A 8 -6.91 -21.21 -9.79
N LEU A 9 -7.20 -22.24 -8.99
CA LEU A 9 -7.41 -22.05 -7.55
C LEU A 9 -6.09 -21.72 -6.82
N GLY A 10 -5.00 -22.36 -7.22
CA GLY A 10 -3.66 -22.03 -6.70
C GLY A 10 -3.26 -20.58 -7.02
N GLY A 11 -3.46 -20.15 -8.26
CA GLY A 11 -3.19 -18.76 -8.69
C GLY A 11 -4.06 -17.73 -7.96
N GLY A 12 -5.34 -18.05 -7.73
CA GLY A 12 -6.25 -17.18 -6.97
C GLY A 12 -5.81 -16.98 -5.52
N ILE A 13 -5.36 -18.04 -4.84
CA ILE A 13 -4.86 -17.96 -3.46
C ILE A 13 -3.62 -17.06 -3.39
N VAL A 14 -2.67 -17.23 -4.32
CA VAL A 14 -1.46 -16.38 -4.38
C VAL A 14 -1.83 -14.92 -4.66
N ALA A 15 -2.79 -14.67 -5.57
CA ALA A 15 -3.25 -13.31 -5.87
C ALA A 15 -3.92 -12.63 -4.67
N VAL A 16 -4.72 -13.36 -3.89
CA VAL A 16 -5.35 -12.83 -2.67
C VAL A 16 -4.31 -12.50 -1.61
N ILE A 17 -3.36 -13.40 -1.35
CA ILE A 17 -2.31 -13.19 -0.36
C ILE A 17 -1.47 -11.97 -0.71
N THR A 18 -1.03 -11.88 -1.98
CA THR A 18 -0.25 -10.74 -2.46
C THR A 18 -1.04 -9.44 -2.44
N GLY A 19 -2.31 -9.44 -2.84
CA GLY A 19 -3.19 -8.27 -2.79
C GLY A 19 -3.40 -7.73 -1.38
N ILE A 20 -3.62 -8.60 -0.39
CA ILE A 20 -3.74 -8.22 1.02
C ILE A 20 -2.42 -7.61 1.50
N PHE A 21 -1.30 -8.26 1.18
CA PHE A 21 0.03 -7.79 1.58
C PHE A 21 0.30 -6.39 1.03
N LEU A 22 0.15 -6.19 -0.28
CA LEU A 22 0.34 -4.87 -0.92
C LEU A 22 -0.60 -3.80 -0.34
N THR A 23 -1.85 -4.17 -0.05
CA THR A 23 -2.82 -3.24 0.54
C THR A 23 -2.37 -2.76 1.92
N PHE A 24 -1.85 -3.67 2.74
CA PHE A 24 -1.37 -3.33 4.08
C PHE A 24 -0.16 -2.38 4.04
N PHE A 25 0.80 -2.65 3.16
CA PHE A 25 1.97 -1.78 2.96
C PHE A 25 1.57 -0.43 2.36
N GLY A 26 0.69 -0.42 1.36
CA GLY A 26 0.17 0.79 0.76
C GLY A 26 -0.58 1.66 1.77
N PHE A 27 -1.37 1.04 2.65
CA PHE A 27 -2.06 1.73 3.73
C PHE A 27 -1.08 2.38 4.72
N LEU A 28 -0.06 1.64 5.18
CA LEU A 28 0.98 2.17 6.05
C LEU A 28 1.67 3.39 5.41
N VAL A 29 2.09 3.27 4.15
CA VAL A 29 2.74 4.37 3.42
C VAL A 29 1.80 5.57 3.28
N ALA A 30 0.51 5.36 2.98
CA ALA A 30 -0.47 6.43 2.86
C ALA A 30 -0.67 7.18 4.20
N VAL A 31 -0.72 6.44 5.32
CA VAL A 31 -0.84 7.01 6.66
C VAL A 31 0.36 7.91 6.98
N PHE A 32 1.58 7.53 6.59
CA PHE A 32 2.77 8.36 6.76
C PHE A 32 2.85 9.53 5.76
N TRP A 33 2.35 9.36 4.54
CA TRP A 33 2.41 10.39 3.50
C TRP A 33 1.53 11.60 3.83
N LEU A 34 0.37 11.40 4.44
CA LEU A 34 -0.56 12.47 4.83
C LEU A 34 0.07 13.53 5.76
N PRO A 35 0.66 13.18 6.92
CA PRO A 35 1.31 14.14 7.79
C PRO A 35 2.57 14.73 7.14
N LEU A 36 3.35 13.90 6.42
CA LEU A 36 4.55 14.36 5.73
C LEU A 36 4.23 15.44 4.70
N LYS A 37 3.21 15.23 3.87
CA LYS A 37 2.76 16.21 2.86
C LYS A 37 2.29 17.51 3.51
N ARG A 38 1.57 17.44 4.63
CA ARG A 38 1.15 18.63 5.39
C ARG A 38 2.35 19.40 5.92
N PHE A 39 3.34 18.69 6.46
CA PHE A 39 4.57 19.28 6.99
C PHE A 39 5.41 19.95 5.88
N ILE A 40 5.60 19.28 4.75
CA ILE A 40 6.31 19.85 3.59
C ILE A 40 5.60 21.12 3.09
N ASN A 41 4.28 21.12 2.97
CA ASN A 41 3.53 22.30 2.55
C ASN A 41 3.65 23.45 3.58
N PHE A 42 3.67 23.13 4.87
CA PHE A 42 3.90 24.13 5.91
C PHE A 42 5.30 24.77 5.79
N LEU A 43 6.34 23.95 5.62
CA LEU A 43 7.71 24.45 5.40
C LEU A 43 7.82 25.29 4.12
N LYS A 44 7.21 24.82 3.03
CA LYS A 44 7.22 25.54 1.74
C LYS A 44 6.54 26.92 1.86
N ASN A 45 5.39 26.99 2.53
CA ASN A 45 4.69 28.26 2.76
C ASN A 45 5.45 29.21 3.69
N LYS A 46 6.23 28.68 4.64
CA LYS A 46 7.09 29.48 5.52
C LYS A 46 8.28 30.05 4.76
N PHE A 47 8.88 29.28 3.87
CA PHE A 47 10.02 29.69 3.05
C PHE A 47 9.63 30.70 1.95
N ASN A 48 8.46 30.54 1.33
CA ASN A 48 7.99 31.44 0.26
C ASN A 48 7.40 32.78 0.77
N LYS A 49 7.33 32.98 2.10
CA LYS A 49 6.88 34.23 2.74
C LYS A 49 8.04 35.04 3.34
N GLY A 50 9.29 34.60 3.14
CA GLY A 50 10.51 35.32 3.53
C GLY A 50 11.13 36.06 2.36
#